data_AF-A0A4P8II44-F1
#
_entry.id   AF-A0A4P8II44-F1
#
_cell.length_a   1.000
_cell.length_b   1.000
_cell.length_c   1.000
_cell.angle_alpha   90.00
_cell.angle_beta   90.00
_cell.angle_gamma   90.00
#
_symmetry.space_group_name_H-M   'P 1'
#
loop_
_entity.id
_entity.type
_entity.pdbx_description
1 polymer ?
#
loop_
_entity_poly.entity_id
_entity_poly.type
_entity_poly.pdbx_seq_one_letter_code
_entity_poly.pdbx_strand_id
1 'polypeptide(L)'
;MKENLEKIGIKYCGGCNPLFDRKEYVQNLEKNMTIPVELAVEGREYDLIYVVCGCPVCCADISGLRSKEFIFVAENGRYIKRTVMTQ
;
A
#
# COMPACT_ATOMS: atom_id res chain seq x y z
N MET A 1 9.84 -26.54 -7.50
CA MET A 1 9.77 -25.14 -7.95
C MET A 1 9.18 -24.34 -6.80
N LYS A 2 9.88 -23.35 -6.25
CA LYS A 2 9.32 -22.53 -5.16
C LYS A 2 8.35 -21.53 -5.79
N GLU A 3 7.06 -21.71 -5.57
CA GLU A 3 6.11 -20.61 -5.73
C GLU A 3 6.58 -19.49 -4.80
N ASN A 4 7.05 -18.39 -5.38
CA ASN A 4 7.25 -17.18 -4.59
C ASN A 4 5.86 -16.67 -4.24
N LEU A 5 5.49 -16.79 -2.97
CA LEU A 5 4.32 -16.10 -2.44
C LEU A 5 4.54 -14.60 -2.65
N GLU A 6 3.62 -13.92 -3.34
CA GLU A 6 3.69 -12.47 -3.52
C GLU A 6 3.73 -11.80 -2.15
N LYS A 7 4.73 -10.94 -1.91
CA LYS A 7 4.84 -10.18 -0.66
C LYS A 7 4.14 -8.85 -0.80
N ILE A 8 3.04 -8.68 -0.08
CA ILE A 8 2.22 -7.47 -0.13
C ILE A 8 2.41 -6.65 1.16
N GLY A 9 2.83 -5.40 1.00
CA GLY A 9 3.00 -4.43 2.08
C GLY A 9 1.88 -3.38 2.13
N ILE A 10 1.56 -2.89 3.33
CA ILE A 10 0.66 -1.76 3.58
C ILE A 10 1.46 -0.60 4.18
N LYS A 11 1.39 0.58 3.56
CA LYS A 11 1.92 1.84 4.09
C LYS A 11 0.79 2.84 4.30
N TYR A 12 0.67 3.38 5.50
CA TYR A 12 -0.24 4.49 5.78
C TYR A 12 0.43 5.85 5.53
N CYS A 13 -0.32 6.79 4.96
CA CYS A 13 0.10 8.19 4.91
C CYS A 13 0.01 8.87 6.29
N GLY A 14 0.73 9.98 6.48
CA GLY A 14 0.89 10.70 7.75
C GLY A 14 -0.35 11.40 8.33
N GLY A 15 -1.58 10.98 8.00
CA GLY A 15 -2.75 11.40 8.78
C GLY A 15 -3.45 12.71 8.37
N CYS A 16 -3.07 13.37 7.28
CA CYS A 16 -3.61 14.70 6.89
C CYS A 16 -5.15 14.79 6.84
N ASN A 17 -5.84 13.68 6.56
CA ASN A 17 -7.28 13.55 6.72
C ASN A 17 -7.61 12.62 7.92
N PRO A 18 -8.06 13.16 9.07
CA PRO A 18 -8.39 12.37 10.25
C PRO A 18 -9.76 11.66 10.15
N LEU A 19 -10.65 12.11 9.26
CA LEU A 19 -11.97 11.50 9.06
C LEU A 19 -11.91 10.19 8.25
N PHE A 20 -10.80 9.94 7.57
CA PHE A 20 -10.60 8.71 6.81
C PHE A 20 -10.10 7.59 7.73
N ASP A 21 -10.96 6.60 7.97
CA ASP A 21 -10.58 5.39 8.70
C ASP A 21 -9.75 4.46 7.81
N ARG A 22 -8.43 4.65 7.92
CA ARG A 22 -7.43 3.84 7.20
C ARG A 22 -7.45 2.39 7.63
N LYS A 23 -7.82 2.11 8.89
CA LYS A 23 -7.82 0.76 9.45
C LYS A 23 -9.00 -0.02 8.90
N GLU A 24 -10.19 0.56 8.92
CA GLU A 24 -11.39 -0.03 8.31
C GLU A 24 -11.16 -0.29 6.81
N TYR A 25 -10.59 0.69 6.10
CA TYR A 25 -10.27 0.52 4.68
C TYR A 25 -9.32 -0.67 4.43
N VAL A 26 -8.22 -0.78 5.20
CA VAL A 26 -7.29 -1.91 5.06
C VAL A 26 -7.94 -3.24 5.42
N GLN A 27 -8.73 -3.30 6.49
CA GLN A 27 -9.46 -4.52 6.85
C GLN A 27 -10.41 -4.98 5.74
N ASN A 28 -11.07 -4.05 5.06
CA ASN A 28 -11.91 -4.38 3.92
C ASN A 28 -11.10 -4.78 2.68
N LEU A 29 -9.94 -4.16 2.46
CA LEU A 29 -9.01 -4.55 1.41
C LEU A 29 -8.50 -6.00 1.64
N GLU A 30 -8.09 -6.32 2.86
CA GLU A 30 -7.58 -7.63 3.28
C GLU A 30 -8.59 -8.76 3.06
N LYS A 31 -9.88 -8.52 3.34
CA LYS A 31 -10.96 -9.51 3.11
C LYS A 31 -11.07 -9.95 1.65
N ASN A 32 -10.62 -9.13 0.71
CA ASN A 32 -10.71 -9.39 -0.72
C ASN A 32 -9.40 -9.99 -1.29
N MET A 33 -8.38 -10.21 -0.45
CA MET A 33 -7.08 -10.73 -0.87
C MET A 33 -6.94 -12.21 -0.47
N THR A 34 -6.39 -12.99 -1.40
CA THR A 34 -6.07 -14.42 -1.16
C THR A 34 -4.70 -14.59 -0.46
N ILE A 35 -3.90 -13.53 -0.44
CA ILE A 35 -2.52 -13.53 0.04
C ILE A 35 -2.45 -12.63 1.29
N PRO A 36 -1.73 -13.03 2.36
CA PRO A 36 -1.58 -12.20 3.54
C PRO A 36 -0.84 -10.91 3.21
N VAL A 37 -1.31 -9.80 3.80
CA VAL A 37 -0.62 -8.51 3.77
C VAL A 37 0.01 -8.23 5.12
N GLU A 38 1.08 -7.43 5.11
CA GLU A 38 1.74 -6.97 6.33
C GLU A 38 2.01 -5.47 6.27
N LEU A 39 2.30 -4.84 7.40
CA LEU A 39 2.79 -3.46 7.37
C LEU A 39 4.14 -3.41 6.66
N ALA A 40 4.28 -2.46 5.74
CA ALA A 40 5.51 -2.29 4.97
C ALA A 40 6.64 -1.83 5.89
N VAL A 41 7.76 -2.56 5.87
CA VAL A 41 8.96 -2.29 6.66
C VAL A 41 10.06 -1.74 5.75
N GLU A 42 10.75 -0.69 6.21
CA GLU A 42 11.86 -0.11 5.48
C GLU A 42 13.00 -1.12 5.23
N GLY A 43 13.61 -1.05 4.05
CA GLY A 43 14.67 -1.96 3.63
C GLY A 43 14.25 -3.39 3.29
N ARG A 44 13.01 -3.80 3.61
CA ARG A 44 12.46 -5.11 3.21
C ARG A 44 11.89 -5.04 1.79
N GLU A 45 12.08 -6.11 1.02
CA GLU A 45 11.58 -6.22 -0.35
C GLU A 45 10.17 -6.78 -0.40
N TYR A 46 9.32 -6.09 -1.18
CA TYR A 46 7.95 -6.45 -1.48
C TYR A 46 7.74 -6.58 -3.00
N ASP A 47 6.76 -7.37 -3.40
CA ASP A 47 6.31 -7.40 -4.79
C ASP A 47 5.37 -6.22 -5.06
N LEU A 48 4.52 -5.90 -4.08
CA LEU A 48 3.55 -4.82 -4.16
C LEU A 48 3.41 -4.12 -2.80
N ILE A 49 3.34 -2.79 -2.81
CA ILE A 49 2.97 -2.00 -1.62
C ILE A 49 1.74 -1.15 -1.93
N TYR A 50 0.69 -1.32 -1.13
CA TYR A 50 -0.43 -0.38 -1.11
C TYR A 50 -0.12 0.79 -0.18
N VAL A 51 -0.16 1.99 -0.74
CA VAL A 51 0.02 3.23 0.00
C VAL A 51 -1.35 3.86 0.25
N VAL A 52 -1.88 3.63 1.45
CA VAL A 52 -3.22 4.05 1.87
C VAL A 52 -3.19 5.50 2.31
N CYS A 53 -3.73 6.35 1.44
CA CYS A 53 -3.71 7.80 1.54
C CYS A 53 -5.05 8.34 2.06
N GLY A 54 -5.00 9.34 2.93
CA GLY A 54 -6.19 10.03 3.43
C GLY A 54 -6.73 11.11 2.49
N CYS A 55 -5.95 11.53 1.50
CA CYS A 55 -6.35 12.51 0.49
C CYS A 55 -5.74 12.17 -0.89
N PRO A 56 -6.31 12.68 -2.00
CA PRO A 56 -5.84 12.40 -3.36
C PRO A 56 -4.42 12.91 -3.68
N VAL A 57 -3.85 13.78 -2.83
CA VAL A 57 -2.50 14.32 -3.04
C VAL A 57 -1.43 13.22 -2.95
N CYS A 58 -1.69 12.15 -2.20
CA CYS A 58 -0.79 10.99 -2.07
C CYS A 58 0.66 11.35 -1.68
N CYS A 59 0.82 12.30 -0.74
CA CYS A 59 2.12 12.82 -0.30
C CYS A 59 2.93 11.88 0.62
N ALA A 60 2.57 10.59 0.69
CA ALA A 60 3.27 9.64 1.56
C ALA A 60 4.69 9.40 1.03
N ASP A 61 5.69 9.57 1.91
CA ASP A 61 7.06 9.22 1.60
C ASP A 61 7.22 7.69 1.54
N ILE A 62 7.83 7.22 0.45
CA ILE A 62 8.11 5.82 0.15
C ILE A 62 9.60 5.57 -0.09
N SER A 63 10.46 6.57 0.09
CA SER A 63 11.90 6.49 -0.23
C SER A 63 12.64 5.37 0.52
N GLY A 64 12.23 5.04 1.74
CA GLY A 64 12.77 3.93 2.53
C GLY A 64 12.20 2.54 2.21
N LEU A 65 11.17 2.46 1.36
CA LEU A 65 10.48 1.22 1.02
C LEU A 65 11.00 0.64 -0.28
N ARG A 66 11.04 -0.70 -0.37
CA ARG A 66 11.48 -1.41 -1.58
C ARG A 66 10.34 -2.26 -2.11
N SER A 67 9.84 -1.91 -3.29
CA SER A 67 8.78 -2.66 -3.97
C SER A 67 8.95 -2.61 -5.48
N LYS A 68 8.48 -3.65 -6.18
CA LYS A 68 8.38 -3.64 -7.65
C LYS A 68 7.28 -2.71 -8.13
N GLU A 69 6.18 -2.65 -7.38
CA GLU A 69 5.05 -1.76 -7.66
C GLU A 69 4.55 -1.06 -6.39
N PHE A 70 4.14 0.20 -6.54
CA PHE A 70 3.40 0.96 -5.55
C PHE A 70 2.02 1.31 -6.08
N ILE A 71 0.97 1.01 -5.31
CA ILE A 71 -0.40 1.42 -5.59
C ILE A 71 -0.86 2.38 -4.51
N PHE A 72 -1.00 3.65 -4.86
CA PHE A 72 -1.57 4.66 -3.99
C PHE A 72 -3.09 4.62 -4.11
N VAL A 73 -3.77 4.50 -2.97
CA VAL A 73 -5.23 4.48 -2.89
C VAL A 73 -5.70 5.59 -1.96
N ALA A 74 -6.68 6.39 -2.37
CA ALA A 74 -7.30 7.41 -1.55
C ALA A 74 -8.83 7.42 -1.73
N GLU A 75 -9.54 8.07 -0.80
CA GLU A 75 -11.00 8.25 -0.82
C GLU A 75 -11.76 6.95 -1.08
N ASN A 76 -11.53 5.93 -0.24
CA ASN A 76 -12.13 4.61 -0.40
C ASN A 76 -11.89 3.94 -1.77
N GLY A 77 -10.75 4.24 -2.40
CA GLY A 77 -10.37 3.66 -3.70
C GLY A 77 -10.91 4.42 -4.91
N ARG A 78 -11.55 5.58 -4.73
CA ARG A 78 -11.93 6.46 -5.87
C ARG A 78 -10.73 7.00 -6.61
N TYR A 79 -9.63 7.22 -5.91
CA TYR A 79 -8.37 7.63 -6.50
C TYR A 79 -7.35 6.50 -6.39
N ILE A 80 -6.88 6.03 -7.54
CA ILE A 80 -5.88 4.98 -7.64
C ILE A 80 -4.77 5.48 -8.57
N LYS A 81 -3.54 5.55 -8.04
CA LYS A 81 -2.34 5.83 -8.82
C LYS A 81 -1.38 4.65 -8.69
N ARG A 82 -0.94 4.11 -9.84
CA ARG A 82 0.04 3.02 -9.90
C ARG A 82 1.40 3.56 -10.29
N THR A 83 2.45 3.02 -9.71
CA THR A 83 3.83 3.34 -10.05
C THR A 83 4.62 2.05 -10.06
N VAL A 84 5.05 1.65 -11.24
CA VAL A 84 5.92 0.50 -11.43
C VAL A 84 7.35 0.99 -11.38
N MET A 85 8.16 0.38 -10.52
CA MET A 85 9.59 0.61 -10.47
C MET A 85 10.22 -0.25 -11.56
N THR A 86 10.45 0.32 -12.74
CA THR A 86 11.33 -0.33 -13.73
C THR A 86 12.74 -0.36 -13.14
N GLN A 87 13.29 -1.57 -12.98
CA GLN A 87 14.70 -1.78 -12.65
C GLN A 87 15.61 -1.09 -13.66
#